data_AF-A0A9D4DEV1-F1
#
_entry.id   AF-A0A9D4DEV1-F1
#
_cell.length_a   1.000
_cell.length_b   1.000
_cell.length_c   1.000
_cell.angle_alpha   90.00
_cell.angle_beta   90.00
_cell.angle_gamma   90.00
#
_symmetry.space_group_name_H-M   'P 1'
#
loop_
_entity.id
_entity.type
_entity.pdbx_description
1 polymer ?
#
loop_
_entity_poly.entity_id
_entity_poly.type
_entity_poly.pdbx_seq_one_letter_code
_entity_poly.pdbx_strand_id
1 'polypeptide(L)'
;MARKQGLPLKCMAKMVVSQNHAKQADFGFLQDTLPTESCPEFIGYNTRLCIEQGHTIRPKTQVDYLPLDMKPSDPDTIMTSLQKAKVLSSQYGLNLIVFTGDLQLYRVAVNSIWAYPEQFQDVILRLGGMHFLLS
;
A
#
# COMPACT_ATOMS: atom_id res chain seq x y z
N MET A 1 -0.70 1.84 -51.18
CA MET A 1 -1.30 1.07 -50.07
C MET A 1 -0.60 -0.27 -49.95
N ALA A 2 0.23 -0.48 -48.93
CA ALA A 2 0.94 -1.75 -48.73
C ALA A 2 -0.01 -2.78 -48.11
N ARG A 3 -0.17 -3.95 -48.76
CA ARG A 3 -0.91 -5.10 -48.19
C ARG A 3 -0.20 -5.56 -46.92
N LYS A 4 -0.88 -5.50 -45.77
CA LYS A 4 -0.45 -6.16 -44.53
C LYS A 4 -0.44 -7.68 -44.80
N GLN A 5 0.72 -8.24 -45.13
CA GLN A 5 0.90 -9.69 -45.14
C GLN A 5 0.72 -10.20 -43.70
N GLY A 6 -0.37 -10.92 -43.47
CA GLY A 6 -0.59 -11.61 -42.20
C GLY A 6 0.50 -12.66 -41.98
N LEU A 7 0.97 -12.79 -40.74
CA LEU A 7 1.93 -13.82 -40.38
C LEU A 7 1.37 -15.21 -40.69
N PRO A 8 2.18 -16.16 -41.15
CA PRO A 8 1.73 -17.54 -41.36
C PRO A 8 1.09 -18.10 -40.10
N LEU A 9 0.02 -18.89 -40.24
CA LEU A 9 -0.74 -19.46 -39.12
C LEU A 9 0.16 -20.19 -38.11
N LYS A 10 1.21 -20.87 -38.60
CA LYS A 10 2.23 -21.54 -37.78
C LYS A 10 3.01 -20.58 -36.88
N CYS A 11 3.30 -19.37 -37.36
CA CYS A 11 3.97 -18.32 -36.58
C CYS A 11 3.02 -17.74 -35.53
N MET A 12 1.74 -17.54 -35.87
CA MET A 12 0.74 -17.07 -34.91
C MET A 12 0.50 -18.10 -33.79
N ALA A 13 0.41 -19.40 -34.12
CA ALA A 13 0.27 -20.46 -33.14
C ALA A 13 1.46 -20.53 -32.18
N LYS A 14 2.69 -20.43 -32.71
CA LYS A 14 3.91 -20.37 -31.87
C LYS A 14 3.94 -19.14 -30.96
N MET A 15 3.49 -18.00 -31.46
CA MET A 15 3.41 -16.77 -30.68
C MET A 15 2.44 -16.93 -29.51
N VAL A 16 1.25 -17.50 -29.74
CA VAL A 16 0.26 -17.75 -28.68
C VAL A 16 0.81 -18.71 -27.62
N VAL A 17 1.46 -19.80 -28.04
CA VAL A 17 2.09 -20.76 -27.12
C VAL A 17 3.20 -20.09 -26.30
N SER A 18 4.07 -19.32 -26.95
CA SER A 18 5.15 -18.59 -26.28
C SER A 18 4.62 -17.56 -25.28
N GLN A 19 3.55 -16.84 -25.63
CA GLN A 19 2.90 -15.87 -24.74
C GLN A 19 2.27 -16.56 -23.54
N ASN A 20 1.64 -17.72 -23.73
CA ASN A 20 1.06 -18.48 -22.61
C ASN A 20 2.14 -19.02 -21.68
N HIS A 21 3.26 -19.52 -22.21
CA HIS A 21 4.41 -19.91 -21.39
C HIS A 21 5.01 -18.75 -20.62
N ALA A 22 5.20 -17.59 -21.27
CA ALA A 22 5.70 -16.39 -20.59
C ALA A 22 4.76 -15.96 -19.45
N LYS A 23 3.45 -15.91 -19.70
CA LYS A 23 2.45 -15.61 -18.67
C LYS A 23 2.48 -16.59 -17.51
N GLN A 24 2.65 -17.89 -17.77
CA GLN A 24 2.75 -18.90 -16.72
C GLN A 24 4.02 -18.74 -15.88
N ALA A 25 5.16 -18.46 -16.53
CA ALA A 25 6.42 -18.21 -15.85
C ALA A 25 6.36 -16.94 -14.99
N ASP A 26 5.82 -15.84 -15.54
CA ASP A 26 5.64 -14.58 -14.83
C ASP A 26 4.67 -14.74 -13.65
N PHE A 27 3.59 -15.49 -13.82
CA PHE A 27 2.62 -15.76 -12.76
C PHE A 27 3.21 -16.64 -11.65
N GLY A 28 3.99 -17.66 -12.00
CA GLY A 28 4.73 -18.48 -11.02
C GLY A 28 5.74 -17.65 -10.23
N PHE A 29 6.52 -16.81 -10.91
CA PHE A 29 7.45 -15.89 -10.25
C PHE A 29 6.73 -14.90 -9.32
N LEU A 30 5.57 -14.36 -9.74
CA LEU A 30 4.74 -13.51 -8.88
C LEU A 30 4.22 -14.28 -7.67
N GLN A 31 3.77 -15.53 -7.82
CA GLN A 31 3.37 -16.35 -6.67
C GLN A 31 4.53 -16.66 -5.72
N ASP A 32 5.74 -16.86 -6.25
CA ASP A 32 6.95 -17.10 -5.44
C ASP A 32 7.44 -15.84 -4.71
N THR A 33 7.23 -14.66 -5.30
CA THR A 33 7.64 -13.37 -4.72
C THR A 33 6.58 -12.74 -3.82
N LEU A 34 5.32 -13.13 -3.98
CA LEU A 34 4.27 -12.78 -3.04
C LEU A 34 4.51 -13.56 -1.74
N PRO A 35 4.72 -12.87 -0.60
CA PRO A 35 5.07 -13.54 0.64
C PRO A 35 3.91 -14.44 1.08
N THR A 36 4.18 -15.74 1.16
CA THR A 36 3.36 -16.70 1.92
C THR A 36 3.60 -16.40 3.40
N GLU A 37 2.77 -15.50 3.94
CA GLU A 37 2.62 -15.12 5.35
C GLU A 37 3.87 -15.14 6.26
N SER A 38 4.22 -13.95 6.77
CA SER A 38 5.25 -13.68 7.78
C SER A 38 6.71 -13.57 7.28
N CYS A 39 6.93 -12.88 6.17
CA CYS A 39 8.19 -12.14 6.03
C CYS A 39 7.94 -10.72 6.56
N PRO A 40 8.46 -10.34 7.74
CA PRO A 40 8.40 -8.95 8.16
C PRO A 40 9.14 -8.13 7.10
N GLU A 41 8.61 -6.98 6.72
CA GLU A 41 9.37 -5.98 5.97
C GLU A 41 10.76 -5.81 6.61
N PHE A 42 11.79 -5.37 5.87
CA PHE A 42 13.15 -5.23 6.40
C PHE A 42 13.21 -4.52 7.78
N ILE A 43 12.29 -3.57 7.99
CA ILE A 43 12.04 -2.90 9.27
C ILE A 43 11.56 -3.87 10.37
N GLY A 44 10.59 -4.73 10.08
CA GLY A 44 10.12 -5.77 11.00
C GLY A 44 11.18 -6.83 11.33
N TYR A 45 12.05 -7.18 10.37
CA TYR A 45 13.18 -8.09 10.62
C TYR A 45 14.18 -7.46 11.60
N ASN A 46 14.56 -6.20 11.35
CA ASN A 46 15.47 -5.46 12.23
C ASN A 46 14.85 -5.24 13.62
N THR A 47 13.55 -4.94 13.67
CA THR A 47 12.83 -4.77 14.94
C THR A 47 12.83 -6.08 15.75
N ARG A 48 12.57 -7.22 15.10
CA ARG A 48 12.66 -8.54 15.74
C ARG A 48 14.07 -8.82 16.25
N LEU A 49 15.09 -8.59 15.43
CA LEU A 49 16.49 -8.81 15.80
C LEU A 49 16.91 -7.95 17.00
N CYS A 50 16.50 -6.68 17.04
CA CYS A 50 16.77 -5.77 18.17
C CYS A 50 16.04 -6.19 19.46
N ILE A 51 14.88 -6.86 19.37
CA ILE A 51 14.18 -7.45 20.52
C ILE A 51 14.94 -8.70 20.99
N GLU A 52 15.28 -9.62 20.08
CA GLU A 52 16.02 -10.87 20.38
C GLU A 52 17.40 -10.61 21.00
N GLN A 53 18.10 -9.57 20.55
CA GLN A 53 19.40 -9.16 21.06
C GLN A 53 19.32 -8.32 22.35
N GLY A 54 18.12 -8.06 22.88
CA GLY A 54 17.92 -7.30 24.11
C GLY A 54 18.22 -5.80 23.99
N HIS A 55 18.37 -5.27 22.77
CA HIS A 55 18.56 -3.85 22.53
C HIS A 55 17.29 -3.02 22.77
N THR A 56 16.12 -3.66 22.79
CA THR A 56 14.82 -3.00 23.03
C THR A 56 13.90 -3.88 23.86
N ILE A 57 13.37 -3.33 24.97
CA ILE A 57 12.59 -4.07 26.00
C ILE A 57 11.09 -4.08 25.69
N ARG A 58 10.63 -3.19 24.80
CA ARG A 58 9.23 -3.06 24.38
C ARG A 58 9.17 -2.54 22.94
N PRO A 59 8.19 -2.96 22.12
CA PRO A 59 7.94 -2.29 20.86
C PRO A 59 7.60 -0.82 21.17
N LYS A 60 8.48 0.11 20.77
CA LYS A 60 8.20 1.55 20.84
C LYS A 60 7.09 1.94 19.85
N THR A 61 6.86 1.09 18.85
CA THR A 61 5.91 1.27 17.76
C THR A 61 5.10 -0.01 17.62
N GLN A 62 3.78 0.10 17.70
CA GLN A 62 2.84 -0.97 17.36
C GLN A 62 2.34 -0.74 15.93
N VAL A 63 2.29 -1.81 15.13
CA VAL A 63 1.76 -1.78 13.76
C VAL A 63 0.53 -2.66 13.73
N ASP A 64 -0.60 -2.06 13.40
CA ASP A 64 -1.86 -2.77 13.23
C ASP A 64 -2.30 -2.67 11.77
N TYR A 65 -2.62 -3.82 11.17
CA TYR A 65 -3.20 -3.88 9.83
C TYR A 65 -4.72 -3.92 9.96
N LEU A 66 -5.39 -2.92 9.38
CA LEU A 66 -6.84 -2.81 9.40
C LEU A 66 -7.38 -3.16 8.01
N PRO A 67 -8.37 -4.07 7.90
CA PRO A 67 -9.04 -4.31 6.62
C PRO A 67 -9.80 -3.05 6.20
N LEU A 68 -9.67 -2.69 4.92
CA LEU A 68 -10.46 -1.65 4.28
C LEU A 68 -11.39 -2.31 3.28
N ASP A 69 -12.69 -2.16 3.46
CA ASP A 69 -13.71 -2.80 2.59
C ASP A 69 -13.94 -2.06 1.27
N MET A 70 -13.45 -0.82 1.15
CA MET A 70 -13.66 0.07 0.00
C MET A 70 -12.33 0.55 -0.57
N LYS A 71 -12.36 1.20 -1.75
CA LYS A 71 -11.12 1.70 -2.35
C LYS A 71 -10.46 2.71 -1.39
N PRO A 72 -9.14 2.65 -1.22
CA PRO A 72 -8.42 3.57 -0.34
C PRO A 72 -8.67 5.05 -0.64
N SER A 73 -8.92 5.37 -1.92
CA SER A 73 -9.17 6.74 -2.40
C SER A 73 -10.62 7.23 -2.22
N ASP A 74 -11.54 6.39 -1.76
CA ASP A 74 -12.90 6.85 -1.46
C ASP A 74 -12.91 7.74 -0.21
N PRO A 75 -13.60 8.90 -0.22
CA PRO A 75 -13.64 9.81 0.93
C PRO A 75 -14.10 9.15 2.23
N ASP A 76 -15.05 8.23 2.15
CA ASP A 76 -15.58 7.48 3.29
C ASP A 76 -14.52 6.57 3.93
N THR A 77 -13.63 6.00 3.11
CA THR A 77 -12.50 5.19 3.57
C THR A 77 -11.49 6.03 4.35
N ILE A 78 -11.16 7.22 3.84
CA ILE A 78 -10.25 8.16 4.52
C ILE A 78 -10.89 8.68 5.81
N MET A 79 -12.18 9.02 5.79
CA MET A 79 -12.91 9.47 6.96
C MET A 79 -12.91 8.40 8.07
N THR A 80 -13.22 7.16 7.70
CA THR A 80 -13.19 6.01 8.63
C THR A 80 -11.80 5.81 9.21
N SER A 81 -10.76 5.90 8.36
CA SER A 81 -9.37 5.76 8.77
C SER A 81 -8.95 6.84 9.76
N LEU A 82 -9.31 8.11 9.50
CA LEU A 82 -9.02 9.23 10.39
C LEU A 82 -9.75 9.10 11.74
N GLN A 83 -11.04 8.74 11.73
CA GLN A 83 -11.81 8.53 12.97
C GLN A 83 -11.24 7.38 13.78
N LYS A 84 -10.88 6.26 13.13
CA LYS A 84 -10.24 5.13 13.80
C LYS A 84 -8.89 5.51 14.39
N ALA A 85 -8.09 6.30 13.67
CA ALA A 85 -6.84 6.84 14.17
C ALA A 85 -7.06 7.69 15.43
N LYS A 86 -8.11 8.53 15.48
CA LYS A 86 -8.45 9.29 16.71
C LYS A 86 -8.79 8.38 17.89
N VAL A 87 -9.60 7.33 17.65
CA VAL A 87 -9.96 6.37 18.71
C VAL A 87 -8.71 5.68 19.25
N LEU A 88 -7.82 5.21 18.38
CA LEU A 88 -6.57 4.59 18.78
C LEU A 88 -5.67 5.58 19.53
N SER A 89 -5.46 6.78 18.98
CA SER A 89 -4.65 7.80 19.63
C SER A 89 -5.18 8.16 21.03
N SER A 90 -6.51 8.28 21.20
CA SER A 90 -7.11 8.51 22.51
C SER A 90 -6.90 7.35 23.48
N GLN A 91 -6.95 6.09 23.02
CA GLN A 91 -6.69 4.92 23.87
C GLN A 91 -5.25 4.91 24.40
N TYR A 92 -4.31 5.42 23.63
CA TYR A 92 -2.89 5.48 23.98
C TYR A 92 -2.45 6.83 24.56
N GLY A 93 -3.37 7.77 24.79
CA GLY A 93 -3.06 9.09 25.33
C GLY A 93 -2.24 9.99 24.40
N LEU A 94 -2.32 9.75 23.08
CA LEU A 94 -1.66 10.54 22.05
C LEU A 94 -2.56 11.71 21.62
N ASN A 95 -2.00 12.92 21.69
CA ASN A 95 -2.72 14.16 21.34
C ASN A 95 -2.55 14.58 19.87
N LEU A 96 -1.72 13.87 19.12
CA LEU A 96 -1.36 14.23 17.76
C LEU A 96 -1.36 12.99 16.87
N ILE A 97 -1.92 13.13 15.67
CA ILE A 97 -2.02 12.07 14.68
C ILE A 97 -1.23 12.51 13.46
N VAL A 98 -0.27 11.69 13.02
CA VAL A 98 0.43 11.92 11.76
C VAL A 98 -0.13 10.95 10.74
N PHE A 99 -0.77 11.48 9.71
CA PHE A 99 -1.32 10.68 8.62
C PHE A 99 -0.45 10.84 7.38
N THR A 100 0.15 9.74 6.93
CA THR A 100 1.00 9.70 5.74
C THR A 100 0.34 8.88 4.64
N GLY A 101 0.30 9.40 3.42
CA GLY A 101 -0.22 8.67 2.27
C GLY A 101 0.34 9.21 0.96
N ASP A 102 0.19 8.42 -0.11
CA ASP A 102 0.54 8.82 -1.48
C ASP A 102 -0.28 10.03 -1.95
N LEU A 103 0.01 10.53 -3.16
CA LEU A 103 -0.63 11.73 -3.69
C LEU A 103 -2.17 11.63 -3.82
N GLN A 104 -2.68 10.45 -4.17
CA GLN A 104 -4.13 10.27 -4.32
C GLN A 104 -4.83 10.31 -2.96
N LEU A 105 -4.29 9.59 -1.98
CA LEU A 105 -4.82 9.58 -0.61
C LEU A 105 -4.67 10.93 0.07
N TYR A 106 -3.53 11.60 -0.13
CA TYR A 106 -3.26 12.92 0.41
C TYR A 106 -4.28 13.95 -0.07
N ARG A 107 -4.60 13.98 -1.37
CA ARG A 107 -5.60 14.91 -1.92
C ARG A 107 -6.97 14.72 -1.26
N VAL A 108 -7.41 13.47 -1.10
CA VAL A 108 -8.71 13.17 -0.50
C VAL A 108 -8.72 13.51 0.99
N ALA A 109 -7.64 13.20 1.70
CA ALA A 109 -7.51 13.54 3.12
C ALA A 109 -7.50 15.05 3.38
N VAL A 110 -6.82 15.84 2.53
CA VAL A 110 -6.86 17.31 2.61
C VAL A 110 -8.30 17.81 2.47
N ASN A 111 -9.05 17.33 1.48
CA ASN A 111 -10.44 17.73 1.30
C ASN A 111 -11.30 17.38 2.52
N SER A 112 -11.12 16.20 3.10
CA SER A 112 -11.86 15.77 4.31
C SER A 112 -11.54 16.65 5.53
N ILE A 113 -10.26 16.98 5.74
CA ILE A 113 -9.87 17.86 6.86
C ILE A 113 -10.40 19.28 6.64
N TRP A 114 -10.33 19.80 5.42
CA TRP A 114 -10.86 21.13 5.11
C TRP A 114 -12.38 21.22 5.23
N ALA A 115 -13.09 20.13 4.93
CA ALA A 115 -14.53 20.05 5.15
C ALA A 115 -14.90 20.04 6.64
N TYR A 116 -14.04 19.50 7.51
CA TYR A 116 -14.30 19.33 8.95
C TYR A 116 -13.09 19.73 9.81
N PRO A 117 -12.67 21.02 9.79
CA PRO A 117 -11.41 21.45 10.41
C PRO A 117 -11.42 21.31 11.94
N GLU A 118 -12.57 21.54 12.57
CA GLU A 118 -12.73 21.38 14.03
C GLU A 118 -12.55 19.92 14.47
N GLN A 119 -12.96 18.97 13.63
CA GLN A 119 -12.89 17.54 13.94
C GLN A 119 -11.48 16.98 13.80
N PHE A 120 -10.64 17.57 12.95
CA PHE A 120 -9.32 17.02 12.57
C PHE A 120 -8.14 17.99 12.83
N GLN A 121 -8.31 18.95 13.74
CA GLN A 121 -7.26 19.92 14.11
C GLN A 121 -5.96 19.28 14.64
N ASP A 122 -6.06 18.06 15.18
CA ASP A 122 -5.00 17.25 15.75
C ASP A 122 -4.32 16.32 14.74
N VAL A 123 -4.74 16.36 13.47
CA VAL A 123 -4.20 15.55 12.38
C VAL A 123 -3.21 16.37 11.54
N ILE A 124 -1.97 15.90 11.48
CA ILE A 124 -0.95 16.40 10.57
C ILE A 124 -0.89 15.49 9.36
N LEU A 125 -1.29 16.02 8.20
CA LEU A 125 -1.13 15.34 6.93
C LEU A 125 0.30 15.49 6.40
N ARG A 126 0.89 14.38 5.98
CA ARG A 126 2.19 14.32 5.31
C ARG A 126 2.08 13.51 4.04
N LEU A 127 2.72 14.00 2.98
CA LEU A 127 2.87 13.24 1.76
C LEU A 127 3.92 12.15 2.01
N GLY A 128 3.56 10.88 1.80
CA GLY A 128 4.42 9.72 2.06
C GLY A 128 4.37 8.74 0.88
N GLY A 129 5.47 8.02 0.63
CA GLY A 129 5.54 7.07 -0.48
C GLY A 129 5.41 7.74 -1.85
N MET A 130 6.47 8.43 -2.31
CA MET A 130 6.53 8.87 -3.71
C MET A 130 6.72 7.64 -4.62
N HIS A 131 5.63 7.15 -5.21
CA HIS A 131 5.70 6.55 -6.54
C HIS A 131 5.35 7.66 -7.53
N PHE A 132 6.36 8.41 -7.99
CA PHE A 132 6.20 9.09 -9.26
C PHE A 132 6.01 7.97 -10.30
N LEU A 133 4.77 7.74 -10.74
CA LEU A 133 4.54 7.22 -12.07
C LEU A 133 5.06 8.31 -13.02
N LEU A 134 6.38 8.33 -13.24
CA LEU A 134 6.95 8.89 -14.44
C LEU A 134 6.42 8.01 -15.56
N SER A 135 5.31 8.45 -16.14
CA SER A 135 4.78 8.02 -17.43
C SER A 135 5.84 8.16 -18.51
#